data_AF-X1A4P9-F1
#
_entry.id   AF-X1A4P9-F1
#
_cell.length_a   1.000
_cell.length_b   1.000
_cell.length_c   1.000
_cell.angle_alpha   90.00
_cell.angle_beta   90.00
_cell.angle_gamma   90.00
#
_symmetry.space_group_name_H-M   'P 1'
#
loop_
_entity.id
_entity.type
_entity.pdbx_description
1 polymer ?
#
loop_
_entity_poly.entity_id
_entity_poly.type
_entity_poly.pdbx_seq_one_letter_code
_entity_poly.pdbx_strand_id
1 'polypeptide(L)'
;RLICFSITILFLAIILEIFRRKYAKKEGLILAIEAGLILSLNTVWASPGSTIVSHIVDGIIREEEIFFGIIIFIVILLIVAVGITIGQISLKYGQANVLVPLTNVPIQILPVIAFFIVFISSPSNIFSIFYLMIGLILIISSSFLLSKRQVTLEQIKKD
;
A
#
# COMPACT_ATOMS: atom_id res chain seq x y z
N ARG A 1 17.55 3.53 -4.82
CA ARG A 1 16.27 3.32 -5.52
C ARG A 1 15.11 3.16 -4.54
N LEU A 2 15.20 2.24 -3.58
CA LEU A 2 14.20 2.07 -2.52
C LEU A 2 13.86 3.38 -1.78
N ILE A 3 14.89 4.10 -1.34
CA ILE A 3 14.74 5.41 -0.68
C ILE A 3 14.05 6.42 -1.61
N CYS A 4 14.51 6.54 -2.86
CA CYS A 4 13.91 7.44 -3.85
C CYS A 4 12.43 7.12 -4.10
N PHE A 5 12.09 5.84 -4.27
CA PHE A 5 10.70 5.40 -4.42
C PHE A 5 9.87 5.76 -3.19
N SER A 6 10.41 5.53 -1.98
CA SER A 6 9.75 5.88 -0.73
C SER A 6 9.50 7.40 -0.62
N ILE A 7 10.49 8.22 -0.98
CA ILE A 7 10.35 9.68 -1.02
C ILE A 7 9.26 10.10 -2.02
N THR A 8 9.19 9.47 -3.20
CA THR A 8 8.14 9.75 -4.18
C THR A 8 6.75 9.43 -3.64
N ILE A 9 6.59 8.29 -2.94
CA ILE A 9 5.31 7.92 -2.33
C ILE A 9 4.94 8.88 -1.18
N LEU A 10 5.90 9.26 -0.34
CA LEU A 10 5.69 10.24 0.72
C LEU A 10 5.32 11.61 0.14
N PHE A 11 5.95 12.03 -0.94
CA PHE A 11 5.62 13.27 -1.63
C PHE A 11 4.19 13.24 -2.20
N LEU A 12 3.78 12.11 -2.79
CA LEU A 12 2.40 11.92 -3.25
C LEU A 12 1.40 11.94 -2.08
N ALA A 13 1.74 11.34 -0.94
CA ALA A 13 0.92 11.39 0.27
C ALA A 13 0.77 12.83 0.79
N ILE A 14 1.85 13.62 0.81
CA ILE A 14 1.81 15.05 1.18
C ILE A 14 0.90 15.84 0.21
N ILE A 15 0.97 15.55 -1.09
CA ILE A 15 0.07 16.18 -2.07
C ILE A 15 -1.39 15.84 -1.76
N LEU A 16 -1.71 14.58 -1.43
CA LEU A 16 -3.05 14.18 -1.04
C LEU A 16 -3.52 14.89 0.25
N GLU A 17 -2.64 15.04 1.24
CA GLU A 17 -2.92 15.77 2.47
C GLU A 17 -3.23 17.26 2.19
N ILE A 18 -2.52 17.89 1.24
CA ILE A 18 -2.83 19.25 0.78
C ILE A 18 -4.22 19.29 0.10
N PHE A 19 -4.52 18.33 -0.78
CA PHE A 19 -5.82 18.24 -1.44
C PHE A 19 -6.96 17.97 -0.44
N ARG A 20 -6.72 17.19 0.62
CA ARG A 20 -7.68 16.92 1.69
C ARG A 20 -8.19 18.22 2.30
N ARG A 21 -7.28 19.14 2.64
CA ARG A 21 -7.61 20.44 3.24
C ARG A 21 -8.51 21.30 2.35
N LYS A 22 -8.42 21.11 1.03
CA LYS A 22 -9.23 21.84 0.04
C LYS A 22 -10.61 21.21 -0.21
N TYR A 23 -10.75 19.90 -0.04
CA TYR A 23 -11.95 19.14 -0.42
C TYR A 23 -12.59 18.39 0.76
N ALA A 24 -13.16 19.14 1.71
CA ALA A 24 -13.79 18.61 2.92
C ALA A 24 -14.86 17.51 2.65
N LYS A 25 -15.63 17.62 1.56
CA LYS A 25 -16.66 16.62 1.21
C LYS A 25 -16.10 15.24 0.84
N LYS A 26 -14.82 15.13 0.47
CA LYS A 26 -14.16 13.88 0.05
C LYS A 26 -13.06 13.46 1.01
N GLU A 27 -13.07 13.99 2.24
CA GLU A 27 -12.00 13.80 3.22
C GLU A 27 -11.72 12.32 3.51
N GLY A 28 -12.74 11.52 3.80
CA GLY A 28 -12.57 10.09 4.05
C GLY A 28 -11.98 9.32 2.87
N LEU A 29 -12.35 9.69 1.63
CA LEU A 29 -11.83 9.07 0.41
C LEU A 29 -10.33 9.37 0.23
N ILE A 30 -9.94 10.63 0.42
CA ILE A 30 -8.56 11.07 0.25
C ILE A 30 -7.66 10.41 1.31
N LEU A 31 -8.10 10.38 2.57
CA LEU A 31 -7.40 9.72 3.66
C LEU A 31 -7.26 8.20 3.45
N ALA A 32 -8.27 7.54 2.88
CA ALA A 32 -8.20 6.12 2.56
C ALA A 32 -7.13 5.81 1.50
N ILE A 33 -7.05 6.63 0.45
CA ILE A 33 -6.00 6.51 -0.58
C ILE A 33 -4.62 6.80 0.03
N GLU A 34 -4.51 7.85 0.84
CA GLU A 34 -3.27 8.21 1.54
C GLU A 34 -2.78 7.09 2.45
N ALA A 35 -3.68 6.52 3.28
CA ALA A 35 -3.37 5.36 4.11
C ALA A 35 -2.87 4.19 3.26
N GLY A 36 -3.53 3.93 2.12
CA GLY A 36 -3.11 2.89 1.19
C GLY A 36 -1.71 3.14 0.60
N LEU A 37 -1.40 4.37 0.23
CA LEU A 37 -0.07 4.76 -0.28
C LEU A 37 1.01 4.49 0.78
N ILE A 38 0.80 4.95 2.01
CA ILE A 38 1.75 4.74 3.10
C ILE A 38 1.91 3.24 3.39
N LEU A 39 0.81 2.51 3.56
CA LEU A 39 0.83 1.08 3.86
C LEU A 39 1.45 0.25 2.73
N SER A 40 1.38 0.70 1.48
CA SER A 40 2.04 0.01 0.36
C SER A 40 3.56 -0.08 0.53
N LEU A 41 4.17 0.90 1.22
CA LEU A 41 5.61 0.90 1.49
C LEU A 41 6.01 -0.25 2.43
N ASN A 42 5.09 -0.78 3.24
CA ASN A 42 5.35 -1.91 4.11
C ASN A 42 5.88 -3.11 3.30
N THR A 43 5.17 -3.48 2.23
CA THR A 43 5.57 -4.60 1.36
C THR A 43 6.90 -4.33 0.65
N VAL A 44 7.15 -3.08 0.26
CA VAL A 44 8.39 -2.71 -0.45
C VAL A 44 9.60 -2.79 0.49
N TRP A 45 9.47 -2.31 1.73
CA TRP A 45 10.53 -2.38 2.76
C TRP A 45 10.66 -3.77 3.41
N ALA A 46 9.59 -4.57 3.41
CA ALA A 46 9.65 -5.96 3.85
C ALA A 46 10.53 -6.83 2.94
N SER A 47 10.65 -6.50 1.66
CA SER A 47 11.48 -7.25 0.69
C SER A 47 12.97 -7.35 1.08
N PRO A 48 13.71 -6.25 1.30
CA PRO A 48 15.09 -6.38 1.81
C PRO A 48 15.14 -6.99 3.22
N GLY A 49 14.08 -6.80 4.03
CA GLY A 49 13.98 -7.44 5.35
C GLY A 49 13.90 -8.97 5.27
N SER A 50 13.17 -9.51 4.29
CA SER A 50 13.06 -10.96 4.11
C SER A 50 14.37 -11.57 3.64
N THR A 51 15.19 -10.84 2.87
CA THR A 51 16.56 -11.27 2.52
C THR A 51 17.44 -11.42 3.75
N ILE A 52 17.41 -10.44 4.66
CA ILE A 52 18.18 -10.49 5.92
C ILE A 52 17.73 -11.67 6.78
N VAL A 53 16.41 -11.87 6.90
CA VAL A 53 15.86 -13.01 7.65
C VAL A 53 16.31 -14.34 7.01
N SER A 54 16.31 -14.45 5.68
CA SER A 54 16.81 -15.64 4.99
C SER A 54 18.27 -15.93 5.32
N HIS A 55 19.15 -14.92 5.23
CA HIS A 55 20.56 -15.10 5.56
C HIS A 55 20.78 -15.54 7.01
N ILE A 56 20.04 -14.96 7.96
CA ILE A 56 20.10 -15.35 9.37
C ILE A 56 19.68 -16.81 9.55
N VAL A 57 18.59 -17.24 8.89
CA VAL A 57 18.12 -18.63 8.91
C VAL A 57 19.13 -19.59 8.31
N ASP A 58 19.83 -19.17 7.25
CA ASP A 58 20.91 -19.92 6.59
C ASP A 58 22.23 -19.92 7.40
N GLY A 59 22.26 -19.24 8.55
CA GLY A 59 23.45 -19.13 9.41
C GLY A 59 24.50 -18.14 8.91
N ILE A 60 24.18 -17.34 7.88
CA ILE A 60 25.04 -16.29 7.33
C ILE A 60 24.76 -15.01 8.12
N ILE A 61 25.59 -14.74 9.13
CA ILE A 61 25.44 -13.53 9.96
C ILE A 61 26.52 -12.53 9.56
N ARG A 62 26.08 -11.38 9.04
CA ARG A 62 26.92 -10.22 8.73
C ARG A 62 26.52 -9.05 9.61
N GLU A 63 27.47 -8.37 10.21
CA GLU A 63 27.21 -7.27 11.16
C GLU A 63 26.46 -6.11 10.48
N GLU A 64 26.80 -5.80 9.23
CA GLU A 64 26.11 -4.80 8.42
C GLU A 64 24.64 -5.14 8.16
N GLU A 65 24.29 -6.42 8.04
CA GLU A 65 22.91 -6.87 7.81
C GLU A 65 22.08 -6.77 9.09
N ILE A 66 22.68 -6.98 10.26
CA ILE A 66 22.00 -6.77 11.55
C ILE A 66 21.63 -5.29 11.72
N PHE A 67 22.59 -4.38 11.51
CA PHE A 67 22.35 -2.95 11.63
C PHE A 67 21.28 -2.48 10.63
N PHE A 68 21.37 -2.92 9.38
CA PHE A 68 20.37 -2.60 8.36
C PHE A 68 19.00 -3.21 8.67
N GLY A 69 18.96 -4.41 9.26
CA GLY A 69 17.73 -5.06 9.70
C GLY A 69 17.00 -4.28 10.79
N ILE A 70 17.73 -3.69 11.75
CA ILE A 70 17.14 -2.81 12.77
C ILE A 70 16.50 -1.57 12.13
N ILE A 71 17.16 -0.96 11.14
CA ILE A 71 16.60 0.20 10.41
C ILE A 71 15.31 -0.21 9.70
N ILE A 72 15.31 -1.34 8.98
CA ILE A 72 14.11 -1.83 8.28
C ILE A 72 12.97 -2.07 9.26
N PHE A 73 13.25 -2.70 10.40
CA PHE A 73 12.25 -2.96 11.43
C PHE A 73 11.58 -1.67 11.93
N ILE A 74 12.39 -0.65 12.27
CA ILE A 74 11.87 0.65 12.71
C ILE A 74 11.04 1.30 11.61
N VAL A 75 11.52 1.30 10.37
CA VAL A 75 10.82 1.88 9.22
C VAL A 75 9.48 1.19 8.98
N ILE A 76 9.43 -0.13 9.01
CA ILE A 76 8.19 -0.91 8.85
C ILE A 76 7.19 -0.59 9.97
N LEU A 77 7.65 -0.56 11.23
CA LEU A 77 6.79 -0.20 12.35
C LEU A 77 6.17 1.20 12.19
N LEU A 78 6.98 2.18 11.78
CA LEU A 78 6.51 3.54 11.54
C LEU A 78 5.50 3.59 10.39
N ILE A 79 5.77 2.90 9.28
CA ILE A 79 4.85 2.81 8.13
C ILE A 79 3.49 2.25 8.58
N VAL A 80 3.51 1.14 9.32
CA VAL A 80 2.28 0.48 9.78
C VAL A 80 1.53 1.37 10.78
N ALA A 81 2.23 1.96 11.75
CA ALA A 81 1.62 2.84 12.75
C ALA A 81 0.95 4.06 12.11
N VAL A 82 1.66 4.76 11.22
CA VAL A 82 1.14 5.94 10.52
C VAL A 82 0.01 5.54 9.57
N GLY A 83 0.22 4.52 8.74
CA GLY A 83 -0.75 4.08 7.75
C GLY A 83 -2.07 3.60 8.37
N ILE A 84 -2.00 2.81 9.45
CA ILE A 84 -3.20 2.39 10.19
C ILE A 84 -3.88 3.58 10.85
N THR A 85 -3.12 4.51 11.44
CA THR A 85 -3.69 5.71 12.08
C THR A 85 -4.48 6.54 11.07
N ILE A 86 -3.89 6.85 9.91
CA ILE A 86 -4.58 7.58 8.83
C ILE A 86 -5.80 6.79 8.34
N GLY A 87 -5.66 5.47 8.17
CA GLY A 87 -6.76 4.59 7.79
C GLY A 87 -7.91 4.64 8.78
N GLN A 88 -7.65 4.57 10.08
CA GLN A 88 -8.66 4.69 11.13
C GLN A 88 -9.30 6.08 11.16
N ILE A 89 -8.53 7.15 10.93
CA ILE A 89 -9.08 8.50 10.82
C ILE A 89 -10.03 8.56 9.61
N SER A 90 -9.68 7.95 8.48
CA SER A 90 -10.53 7.93 7.28
C SER A 90 -11.93 7.38 7.56
N LEU A 91 -12.02 6.34 8.38
CA LEU A 91 -13.26 5.68 8.78
C LEU A 91 -14.18 6.56 9.66
N LYS A 92 -13.64 7.64 10.25
CA LYS A 92 -14.48 8.63 10.95
C LYS A 92 -15.25 9.52 9.97
N TYR A 93 -14.78 9.62 8.73
CA TYR A 93 -15.32 10.53 7.71
C TYR A 93 -16.07 9.82 6.57
N GLY A 94 -16.21 8.50 6.65
CA GLY A 94 -16.94 7.73 5.64
C GLY A 94 -17.17 6.29 6.05
N GLN A 95 -17.90 5.55 5.22
CA GLN A 95 -18.30 4.19 5.53
C GLN A 95 -17.15 3.20 5.26
N ALA A 96 -16.87 2.32 6.24
CA ALA A 96 -15.78 1.36 6.13
C ALA A 96 -15.90 0.42 4.93
N ASN A 97 -17.12 0.07 4.56
CA ASN A 97 -17.43 -0.76 3.40
C ASN A 97 -16.96 -0.18 2.05
N VAL A 98 -16.79 1.14 1.94
CA VAL A 98 -16.30 1.83 0.74
C VAL A 98 -14.82 2.20 0.90
N LEU A 99 -14.42 2.66 2.08
CA LEU A 99 -13.08 3.18 2.31
C LEU A 99 -12.02 2.07 2.44
N VAL A 100 -12.35 0.92 3.04
CA VAL A 100 -11.40 -0.20 3.19
C VAL A 100 -11.01 -0.80 1.84
N PRO A 101 -11.96 -1.13 0.92
CA PRO A 101 -11.59 -1.59 -0.42
C PRO A 101 -10.72 -0.59 -1.17
N LEU A 102 -11.00 0.71 -1.03
CA LEU A 102 -10.21 1.75 -1.67
C LEU A 102 -8.77 1.84 -1.13
N THR A 103 -8.61 1.69 0.19
CA THR A 103 -7.29 1.64 0.84
C THR A 103 -6.45 0.48 0.30
N ASN A 104 -7.09 -0.64 -0.04
CA ASN A 104 -6.41 -1.82 -0.58
C ASN A 104 -5.89 -1.64 -2.02
N VAL A 105 -6.45 -0.69 -2.79
CA VAL A 105 -6.03 -0.48 -4.18
C VAL A 105 -4.56 -0.05 -4.25
N PRO A 106 -4.10 1.03 -3.58
CA PRO A 106 -2.69 1.37 -3.56
C PRO A 106 -1.82 0.28 -2.90
N ILE A 107 -2.29 -0.35 -1.82
CA ILE A 107 -1.56 -1.42 -1.12
C ILE A 107 -1.18 -2.56 -2.07
N GLN A 108 -2.04 -2.90 -3.03
CA GLN A 108 -1.79 -3.99 -3.96
C GLN A 108 -1.07 -3.55 -5.23
N ILE A 109 -1.35 -2.35 -5.75
CA ILE A 109 -0.78 -1.89 -7.03
C ILE A 109 0.67 -1.40 -6.87
N LEU A 110 0.97 -0.64 -5.81
CA LEU A 110 2.29 -0.02 -5.67
C LEU A 110 3.43 -1.00 -5.47
N PRO A 111 3.29 -2.10 -4.71
CA PRO A 111 4.36 -3.10 -4.61
C PRO A 111 4.67 -3.76 -5.95
N VAL A 112 3.65 -3.97 -6.80
CA VAL A 112 3.83 -4.48 -8.17
C VAL A 112 4.63 -3.48 -9.00
N ILE A 113 4.33 -2.19 -8.92
CA ILE A 113 5.12 -1.15 -9.60
C ILE A 113 6.55 -1.10 -9.05
N ALA A 114 6.71 -1.19 -7.73
CA ALA A 114 8.00 -1.17 -7.06
C ALA A 114 8.86 -2.37 -7.49
N PHE A 115 8.27 -3.54 -7.73
CA PHE A 115 8.96 -4.72 -8.25
C PHE A 115 9.77 -4.41 -9.52
N PHE A 116 9.17 -3.74 -10.50
CA PHE A 116 9.86 -3.41 -11.76
C PHE A 116 10.80 -2.22 -11.63
N ILE A 117 10.45 -1.20 -10.85
CA ILE A 117 11.21 0.06 -10.79
C ILE A 117 12.36 -0.02 -9.79
N VAL A 118 12.12 -0.56 -8.59
CA VAL A 118 13.10 -0.61 -7.50
C VAL A 118 14.06 -1.77 -7.68
N PHE A 119 13.53 -2.96 -7.95
CA PHE A 119 14.32 -4.19 -8.02
C PHE A 119 14.84 -4.50 -9.43
N ILE A 120 14.41 -3.76 -10.46
CA ILE A 120 14.75 -4.00 -11.88
C ILE A 120 14.60 -5.50 -12.22
N SER A 121 13.57 -6.12 -11.66
CA SER A 121 13.27 -7.50 -11.98
C SER A 121 12.63 -7.52 -13.36
N SER A 122 13.34 -8.09 -14.34
CA SER A 122 12.77 -8.30 -15.66
C SER A 122 11.68 -9.37 -15.56
N PRO A 123 10.54 -9.18 -16.25
CA PRO A 123 9.56 -10.25 -16.37
C PRO A 123 10.21 -11.45 -17.06
N SER A 124 10.05 -12.63 -16.47
CA SER A 124 10.62 -13.88 -16.99
C SER A 124 10.11 -14.26 -18.38
N ASN A 125 8.91 -13.80 -18.75
CA ASN A 125 8.30 -14.01 -20.07
C ASN A 125 7.29 -12.87 -20.36
N ILE A 126 6.97 -12.65 -21.64
CA ILE A 126 5.94 -11.71 -22.10
C ILE A 126 4.56 -12.03 -21.48
N PHE A 127 4.25 -13.32 -21.28
CA PHE A 127 3.01 -13.75 -20.64
C PHE A 127 2.89 -13.27 -19.19
N SER A 128 4.00 -13.08 -18.47
CA SER A 128 3.99 -12.54 -17.11
C SER A 128 3.47 -11.10 -17.08
N ILE A 129 3.77 -10.30 -18.11
CA ILE A 129 3.24 -8.94 -18.26
C ILE A 129 1.72 -8.99 -18.51
N PHE A 130 1.27 -9.90 -19.37
CA PHE A 130 -0.15 -10.07 -19.66
C PHE A 130 -0.95 -10.46 -18.39
N TYR A 131 -0.47 -11.44 -17.63
CA TYR A 131 -1.11 -11.83 -16.37
C TYR A 131 -1.09 -10.72 -15.33
N LEU A 132 -0.01 -9.94 -15.26
CA LEU A 132 0.06 -8.76 -14.39
C LEU A 132 -1.04 -7.74 -14.74
N MET A 133 -1.22 -7.45 -16.03
CA MET A 133 -2.26 -6.50 -16.47
C MET A 133 -3.66 -7.01 -16.11
N ILE A 134 -3.94 -8.29 -16.32
CA ILE A 134 -5.20 -8.91 -15.89
C ILE A 134 -5.37 -8.79 -14.37
N GLY A 135 -4.32 -9.09 -13.60
CA GLY A 135 -4.32 -8.96 -12.15
C GLY A 135 -4.68 -7.55 -11.69
N LEU A 136 -4.04 -6.52 -12.26
CA LEU A 136 -4.34 -5.12 -11.94
C LEU A 136 -5.80 -4.76 -12.27
N ILE A 137 -6.31 -5.20 -13.42
CA ILE A 137 -7.71 -4.98 -13.80
C ILE A 137 -8.66 -5.64 -12.79
N LEU A 138 -8.37 -6.87 -12.37
CA LEU A 138 -9.17 -7.59 -11.38
C LEU A 138 -9.13 -6.91 -10.00
N ILE A 139 -7.97 -6.41 -9.56
CA ILE A 139 -7.81 -5.67 -8.30
C ILE A 139 -8.67 -4.41 -8.29
N ILE A 140 -8.60 -3.63 -9.37
CA ILE A 140 -9.39 -2.40 -9.52
C ILE A 140 -10.88 -2.75 -9.56
N SER A 141 -11.26 -3.71 -10.42
CA SER A 141 -12.66 -4.10 -10.63
C SER A 141 -13.30 -4.68 -9.37
N SER A 142 -12.59 -5.52 -8.62
CA SER A 142 -13.07 -6.10 -7.36
C SER A 142 -13.27 -5.03 -6.29
N SER A 143 -12.37 -4.05 -6.20
CA SER A 143 -12.49 -2.94 -5.25
C SER A 143 -13.74 -2.08 -5.51
N PHE A 144 -14.05 -1.81 -6.78
CA PHE A 144 -15.29 -1.13 -7.17
C PHE A 144 -16.54 -1.98 -6.94
N LEU A 145 -16.50 -3.27 -7.33
CA LEU A 145 -17.63 -4.17 -7.20
C LEU A 145 -18.01 -4.39 -5.74
N LEU A 146 -17.02 -4.56 -4.87
CA LEU A 146 -17.21 -4.72 -3.43
C LEU A 146 -17.84 -3.46 -2.82
N SER A 147 -17.29 -2.29 -3.14
CA SER A 147 -17.83 -1.00 -2.68
C SER A 147 -19.28 -0.79 -3.13
N LYS A 148 -19.59 -1.05 -4.41
CA LYS A 148 -20.94 -0.90 -4.96
C LYS A 148 -21.94 -1.84 -4.30
N ARG A 149 -21.59 -3.13 -4.17
CA ARG A 149 -22.47 -4.14 -3.58
C ARG A 149 -22.84 -3.77 -2.14
N GLN A 150 -21.89 -3.22 -1.38
CA GLN A 150 -22.11 -2.96 0.03
C GLN A 150 -22.98 -1.72 0.27
N VAL A 151 -22.87 -0.70 -0.59
CA VAL A 151 -23.81 0.44 -0.60
C VAL A 151 -25.24 -0.04 -0.88
N THR A 152 -25.43 -0.95 -1.84
CA THR A 152 -26.76 -1.51 -2.15
C THR A 152 -27.35 -2.29 -0.99
N LEU A 153 -26.54 -3.12 -0.30
CA LEU A 153 -27.02 -3.88 0.87
C LEU A 153 -27.42 -2.98 2.04
N GLU A 154 -26.73 -1.86 2.24
CA GLU A 154 -27.08 -0.89 3.28
C GLU A 154 -28.37 -0.12 2.99
N GLN A 155 -28.70 0.09 1.72
CA GLN A 155 -29.97 0.70 1.31
C GLN A 155 -31.13 -0.25 1.62
N ILE A 156 -31.00 -1.54 1.26
CA ILE A 156 -32.04 -2.56 1.50
C ILE A 156 -32.32 -2.76 2.99
N LYS A 157 -31.32 -2.60 3.87
CA LYS A 157 -31.50 -2.78 5.33
C LYS A 157 -32.18 -1.59 6.02
N LYS A 158 -32.32 -0.45 5.34
CA LYS A 158 -32.96 0.75 5.88
C LYS A 158 -34.45 0.84 5.56
N ASP A 159 -34.92 0.07 4.58
CA ASP A 159 -36.34 -0.11 4.23
C ASP A 159 -36.94 -1.28 5.03
#